data_AF-A0AAV2BTZ6-F1
#
_entry.id   AF-A0AAV2BTZ6-F1
#
_cell.length_a   1.000
_cell.length_b   1.000
_cell.length_c   1.000
_cell.angle_alpha   90.00
_cell.angle_beta   90.00
_cell.angle_gamma   90.00
#
_symmetry.space_group_name_H-M   'P 1'
#
loop_
_entity.id
_entity.type
_entity.pdbx_description
1 polymer ?
#
loop_
_entity_poly.entity_id
_entity_poly.type
_entity_poly.pdbx_seq_one_letter_code
_entity_poly.pdbx_strand_id
1 'polypeptide(L)'
;MLQRMMQHFWKRWSMEYLSTLQSRVKWRTSQRNLDIGDLVLIKRENLPPLHWKLGRILRTFPGKDKRVRVAEVKTPRPISKLSFTNCM
;
A
#
# COMPACT_ATOMS: atom_id res chain seq x y z
N MET A 1 25.02 41.87 4.84
CA MET A 1 23.75 41.49 5.53
C MET A 1 22.87 40.59 4.67
N LEU A 2 22.66 40.92 3.38
CA LEU A 2 21.81 40.16 2.44
C LEU A 2 22.22 38.69 2.22
N GLN A 3 23.53 38.42 2.06
CA GLN A 3 24.04 37.07 1.81
C GLN A 3 23.75 36.09 2.96
N ARG A 4 23.76 36.58 4.21
CA ARG A 4 23.51 35.77 5.40
C ARG A 4 22.03 35.37 5.51
N MET A 5 21.13 36.27 5.13
CA MET A 5 19.69 35.98 5.04
C MET A 5 19.39 34.96 3.94
N MET A 6 20.02 35.09 2.77
CA MET A 6 19.88 34.11 1.68
C MET A 6 20.34 32.72 2.09
N GLN A 7 21.51 32.61 2.74
CA GLN A 7 22.00 31.30 3.21
C GLN A 7 21.07 30.69 4.27
N HIS A 8 20.53 31.51 5.18
CA HIS A 8 19.60 31.02 6.20
C HIS A 8 18.28 30.55 5.59
N PHE A 9 17.79 31.26 4.56
CA PHE A 9 16.60 30.87 3.80
C PHE A 9 16.81 29.55 3.08
N TRP A 10 17.88 29.40 2.30
CA TRP A 10 18.16 28.18 1.55
C TRP A 10 18.41 26.96 2.46
N LYS A 11 19.06 27.17 3.61
CA LYS A 11 19.27 26.11 4.60
C LYS A 11 17.96 25.63 5.22
N ARG A 12 17.05 26.55 5.57
CA ARG A 12 15.70 26.20 6.07
C ARG A 12 14.86 25.54 4.99
N TRP A 13 14.83 26.13 3.79
CA TRP A 13 14.06 25.61 2.67
C TRP A 13 14.49 24.18 2.33
N SER A 14 15.79 23.91 2.18
CA SER A 14 16.28 22.56 1.87
C SER A 14 15.91 21.54 2.95
N MET A 15 15.95 21.93 4.22
CA MET A 15 15.67 21.03 5.34
C MET A 15 14.17 20.74 5.48
N GLU A 16 13.34 21.78 5.41
CA GLU A 16 11.89 21.67 5.60
C GLU A 16 11.22 21.05 4.37
N TYR A 17 11.66 21.40 3.15
CA TYR A 17 11.12 20.88 1.90
C TYR A 17 11.41 19.39 1.70
N LEU A 18 12.65 18.95 2.00
CA LEU A 18 12.99 17.52 1.95
C LEU A 18 12.19 16.71 2.98
N SER A 19 11.99 17.25 4.18
CA SER A 19 11.17 16.61 5.22
C SER A 19 9.70 16.49 4.81
N THR A 20 9.14 17.51 4.16
CA THR A 20 7.76 17.44 3.64
C THR A 20 7.63 16.47 2.47
N LEU A 21 8.61 16.44 1.55
CA LEU A 21 8.65 15.46 0.45
C LEU A 21 8.83 14.02 0.94
N GLN A 22 9.56 13.83 2.05
CA GLN A 22 9.73 12.53 2.70
C GLN A 22 8.56 12.13 3.59
N SER A 23 7.50 12.93 3.68
CA SER A 23 6.27 12.53 4.34
C SER A 23 5.63 11.37 3.56
N ARG A 24 6.10 10.15 3.82
CA ARG A 24 5.49 8.94 3.32
C ARG A 24 4.11 8.87 3.95
N VAL A 25 3.07 8.99 3.13
CA VAL A 25 1.70 8.64 3.49
C VAL A 25 1.67 7.12 3.70
N LYS A 26 2.20 6.65 4.83
CA LYS A 26 2.06 5.26 5.27
C LYS A 26 0.61 5.09 5.69
N TRP A 27 -0.24 4.57 4.80
CA TRP A 27 -1.52 3.93 5.11
C TRP A 27 -2.35 4.61 6.23
N ARG A 28 -2.39 5.95 6.25
CA ARG A 28 -3.08 6.74 7.30
C ARG A 28 -4.57 6.89 7.02
N THR A 29 -5.00 6.61 5.80
CA THR A 29 -6.39 6.72 5.35
C THR A 29 -6.99 5.32 5.30
N SER A 30 -8.11 5.12 5.98
CA SER A 30 -8.86 3.86 5.92
C SER A 30 -9.21 3.56 4.46
N GLN A 31 -8.56 2.55 3.88
CA GLN A 31 -8.95 2.05 2.57
C GLN A 31 -10.29 1.30 2.69
N ARG A 32 -11.02 1.18 1.58
CA ARG A 32 -12.22 0.34 1.54
C ARG A 32 -11.82 -1.11 1.83
N ASN A 33 -12.68 -1.85 2.53
CA ASN A 33 -12.50 -3.29 2.68
C ASN A 33 -12.56 -3.98 1.31
N LEU A 34 -11.85 -5.11 1.18
CA LEU A 34 -11.93 -5.96 0.01
C LEU A 34 -13.32 -6.58 -0.11
N ASP A 35 -13.91 -6.55 -1.31
CA ASP A 35 -15.22 -7.15 -1.57
C ASP A 35 -15.14 -8.29 -2.60
N ILE A 36 -16.21 -9.09 -2.65
CA ILE A 36 -16.34 -10.18 -3.62
C ILE A 36 -16.36 -9.59 -5.04
N GLY A 37 -15.56 -10.17 -5.93
CA GLY A 37 -15.43 -9.72 -7.31
C GLY A 37 -14.35 -8.68 -7.53
N ASP A 38 -13.75 -8.12 -6.47
CA ASP A 38 -12.60 -7.23 -6.58
C ASP A 38 -11.39 -7.94 -7.19
N LEU A 39 -10.60 -7.16 -7.90
CA LEU A 39 -9.48 -7.61 -8.70
C LEU A 39 -8.18 -7.20 -7.99
N VAL A 40 -7.36 -8.20 -7.66
CA VAL A 40 -6.21 -8.06 -6.75
C VAL A 40 -4.92 -8.53 -7.39
N LEU A 41 -3.82 -7.88 -7.01
CA LEU A 41 -2.46 -8.30 -7.36
C LEU A 41 -1.85 -9.11 -6.22
N ILE A 42 -1.35 -10.29 -6.53
CA ILE A 42 -0.72 -11.19 -5.59
C ILE A 42 0.79 -10.99 -5.66
N LYS A 43 1.31 -10.23 -4.70
CA LYS A 43 2.75 -10.06 -4.50
C LYS A 43 3.31 -11.30 -3.79
N ARG A 44 4.30 -11.94 -4.40
CA ARG A 44 5.17 -12.94 -3.73
C ARG A 44 6.56 -12.33 -3.55
N GLU A 45 7.21 -12.61 -2.43
CA GLU A 45 8.51 -12.03 -2.08
C GLU A 45 9.60 -12.30 -3.12
N ASN A 46 9.53 -13.46 -3.79
CA ASN A 46 10.54 -13.89 -4.77
C ASN A 46 10.22 -13.52 -6.22
N LEU A 47 9.23 -12.66 -6.48
CA LEU A 47 8.86 -12.28 -7.84
C LEU A 47 8.99 -10.77 -8.07
N PRO A 48 9.65 -10.34 -9.17
CA PRO A 48 9.70 -8.94 -9.53
C PRO A 48 8.28 -8.40 -9.82
N PRO A 49 8.04 -7.08 -9.66
CA PRO A 49 6.70 -6.47 -9.75
C PRO A 49 5.92 -6.81 -11.02
N LEU A 50 6.62 -6.96 -12.15
CA LEU A 50 6.00 -7.28 -13.44
C LEU A 50 5.43 -8.71 -13.53
N HIS A 51 5.78 -9.58 -12.58
CA HIS A 51 5.37 -10.98 -12.55
C HIS A 51 4.33 -11.28 -11.46
N TRP A 52 3.79 -10.25 -10.81
CA TRP A 52 2.71 -10.44 -9.85
C TRP A 52 1.45 -10.94 -10.56
N LYS A 53 0.84 -11.96 -9.99
CA LYS A 53 -0.35 -12.57 -10.58
C LYS A 53 -1.57 -11.74 -10.26
N LEU A 54 -2.40 -11.54 -11.26
CA LEU A 54 -3.74 -11.02 -11.09
C LEU A 54 -4.66 -12.13 -10.57
N GLY A 55 -5.57 -11.78 -9.67
CA GLY A 55 -6.60 -12.67 -9.18
C GLY A 55 -7.90 -11.93 -8.91
N ARG A 56 -9.02 -12.66 -8.87
CA ARG A 56 -10.34 -12.13 -8.53
C ARG A 56 -10.84 -12.75 -7.24
N ILE A 57 -11.33 -11.93 -6.32
CA ILE A 57 -11.85 -12.40 -5.04
C ILE A 57 -13.16 -13.15 -5.27
N LEU A 58 -13.23 -14.38 -4.77
CA LEU A 58 -14.44 -15.21 -4.77
C LEU A 58 -15.18 -15.12 -3.45
N ARG A 59 -14.44 -15.14 -2.34
CA ARG A 59 -14.99 -15.08 -0.98
C ARG A 59 -14.08 -14.29 -0.07
N THR A 60 -14.66 -13.55 0.87
CA THR A 60 -13.94 -12.82 1.89
C THR A 60 -14.26 -13.40 3.27
N PHE A 61 -13.27 -13.40 4.16
CA PHE A 61 -13.42 -13.82 5.55
C PHE A 61 -13.08 -12.63 6.45
N PRO A 62 -14.08 -11.85 6.88
CA PRO A 62 -13.87 -10.73 7.79
C PRO A 62 -13.52 -11.22 9.19
N GLY A 63 -12.62 -10.49 9.87
CA GLY A 63 -12.30 -10.71 11.27
C GLY A 63 -13.35 -10.13 12.22
N LYS A 64 -13.12 -10.26 13.54
CA LYS A 64 -14.00 -9.72 14.60
C LYS A 64 -14.19 -8.20 14.51
N ASP A 65 -13.21 -7.49 13.96
CA ASP A 65 -13.18 -6.05 13.72
C ASP A 65 -13.77 -5.64 12.35
N LYS A 66 -14.47 -6.55 11.66
CA LYS A 66 -15.06 -6.35 10.32
C LYS A 66 -14.05 -6.02 9.21
N ARG A 67 -12.74 -6.23 9.44
CA ARG A 67 -11.70 -6.07 8.42
C ARG A 67 -11.38 -7.40 7.76
N VAL A 68 -11.31 -7.40 6.42
CA VAL A 68 -11.00 -8.61 5.63
C VAL A 68 -9.50 -8.85 5.64
N ARG A 69 -9.07 -9.91 6.32
CA ARG A 69 -7.65 -10.34 6.36
C ARG A 69 -7.38 -11.58 5.51
N VAL A 70 -8.41 -12.33 5.17
CA VAL A 70 -8.29 -13.57 4.41
C VAL A 70 -9.33 -13.55 3.30
N ALA A 71 -8.91 -13.88 2.08
CA ALA A 71 -9.82 -14.03 0.96
C ALA A 71 -9.43 -15.24 0.13
N GLU A 72 -10.45 -15.83 -0.50
CA GLU A 72 -10.28 -16.86 -1.51
C GLU A 72 -10.22 -16.20 -2.88
N VAL A 73 -9.14 -16.44 -3.61
CA VAL A 73 -8.84 -15.74 -4.86
C VAL A 73 -8.76 -16.75 -6.01
N LYS A 74 -9.49 -16.45 -7.08
CA LYS A 74 -9.37 -17.14 -8.37
C LYS A 74 -8.23 -16.51 -9.16
N THR A 75 -7.20 -17.28 -9.43
CA THR A 75 -6.16 -16.90 -10.40
C THR A 75 -6.39 -17.66 -11.71
N PRO A 76 -5.64 -17.37 -12.79
CA PRO A 76 -5.66 -18.20 -13.99
C PRO A 76 -5.22 -19.66 -13.75
N ARG A 77 -4.58 -19.93 -12.61
CA ARG A 77 -4.24 -21.28 -12.11
C ARG A 77 -5.12 -21.58 -10.86
N PRO A 78 -4.99 -22.73 -10.13
CA PRO A 78 -6.04 -23.18 -9.21
C PRO A 78 -6.35 -22.18 -8.08
N ILE A 79 -7.55 -22.30 -7.54
CA ILE A 79 -8.10 -21.43 -6.48
C ILE A 79 -7.15 -21.48 -5.27
N SER A 80 -6.77 -20.30 -4.78
CA SER A 80 -5.82 -20.16 -3.67
C SER A 80 -6.44 -19.31 -2.55
N LYS A 81 -6.38 -19.82 -1.31
CA LYS A 81 -6.74 -19.06 -0.11
C LYS A 81 -5.52 -18.25 0.35
N LEU A 82 -5.68 -16.93 0.45
CA LEU A 82 -4.58 -16.02 0.77
C LEU A 82 -4.92 -15.20 2.02
N SER A 83 -3.92 -15.05 2.91
CA SER A 83 -3.94 -14.09 4.00
C SER A 83 -3.18 -12.83 3.60
N PHE A 84 -3.73 -11.67 3.95
CA PHE A 84 -3.16 -10.36 3.70
C PHE A 84 -2.70 -9.78 5.04
N THR A 85 -1.39 -9.62 5.19
CA THR A 85 -0.81 -9.09 6.44
C THR A 85 -0.92 -7.57 6.54
N ASN A 86 -1.15 -6.86 5.42
CA ASN A 86 -1.28 -5.40 5.40
C ASN A 86 -2.19 -4.92 4.27
N CYS A 87 -3.49 -5.26 4.33
CA CYS A 87 -4.52 -4.41 3.73
C CYS A 87 -5.12 -3.57 4.87
N MET A 88 -4.57 -2.38 5.10
CA MET A 88 -5.21 -1.33 5.89
C MET A 88 -4.96 0.01 5.21
#